data_AF-A0A1Z4MZG6-F1
#
_entry.id   AF-A0A1Z4MZG6-F1
#
_cell.length_a   1.000
_cell.length_b   1.000
_cell.length_c   1.000
_cell.angle_alpha   90.00
_cell.angle_beta   90.00
_cell.angle_gamma   90.00
#
_symmetry.space_group_name_H-M   'P 1'
#
loop_
_entity.id
_entity.type
_entity.pdbx_description
1 polymer ?
#
loop_
_entity_poly.entity_id
_entity_poly.type
_entity_poly.pdbx_seq_one_letter_code
_entity_poly.pdbx_strand_id
1 'polypeptide(L)' 'MLDEDIDYSDIPPLTDEFFEKATLRIPAAQAKNLIQLDPDVIAWFQAQGSEYKTLINAVLRRHIESSADQQSA' A
#
# COMPACT_ATOMS: atom_id res chain seq x y z
N MET A 1 6.05 16.88 -35.55
CA MET A 1 6.92 16.58 -34.41
C MET A 1 7.22 15.10 -34.53
N LEU A 2 8.47 14.80 -34.83
CA LEU A 2 8.99 13.44 -34.87
C LEU A 2 9.63 13.15 -33.51
N ASP A 3 9.71 11.88 -33.11
CA ASP A 3 10.35 11.51 -31.84
C ASP A 3 11.81 11.97 -31.75
N GLU A 4 12.48 12.13 -32.91
CA GLU A 4 13.85 12.66 -33.02
C GLU A 4 13.98 14.14 -32.62
N ASP A 5 12.87 14.89 -32.57
CA ASP A 5 12.86 16.31 -32.16
C ASP A 5 12.75 16.48 -30.62
N ILE A 6 12.61 15.39 -29.86
CA ILE A 6 12.42 15.43 -28.41
C ILE A 6 13.80 15.54 -27.72
N ASP A 7 14.00 16.62 -26.95
CA ASP A 7 15.19 16.82 -26.13
C ASP A 7 15.07 16.03 -24.81
N TYR A 8 16.02 15.14 -24.56
CA TYR A 8 16.13 14.29 -23.36
C TYR A 8 17.34 14.68 -22.48
N SER A 9 17.94 15.85 -22.69
CA SER A 9 19.13 16.29 -21.95
C SER A 9 18.89 16.46 -20.44
N ASP A 10 17.66 16.74 -20.04
CA ASP A 10 17.24 16.86 -18.64
C ASP A 10 16.79 15.52 -18.02
N ILE A 11 16.28 14.60 -18.84
CA ILE A 11 15.76 13.29 -18.41
C ILE A 11 16.32 12.22 -19.36
N PRO A 12 17.60 11.80 -19.17
CA PRO A 12 18.21 10.78 -20.00
C PRO A 12 17.45 9.44 -19.88
N PRO A 13 17.43 8.63 -20.94
CA PRO A 13 16.75 7.33 -20.92
C PRO A 13 17.38 6.40 -19.88
N LEU A 14 16.54 5.59 -19.24
CA LEU A 14 16.98 4.56 -18.30
C LEU A 14 17.74 3.46 -19.05
N THR A 15 18.89 3.04 -18.52
CA THR A 15 19.74 2.01 -19.11
C THR A 15 19.28 0.60 -18.74
N ASP A 16 19.70 -0.41 -19.49
CA ASP A 16 19.42 -1.81 -19.16
C ASP A 16 19.98 -2.20 -17.78
N GLU A 17 21.16 -1.68 -17.42
CA GLU A 17 21.77 -1.89 -16.09
C GLU A 17 20.91 -1.36 -14.93
N PHE A 18 20.11 -0.31 -15.17
CA PHE A 18 19.15 0.19 -14.19
C PHE A 18 18.05 -0.84 -13.94
N PHE A 19 17.51 -1.44 -15.01
CA PHE A 19 16.46 -2.45 -14.92
C PHE A 19 16.96 -3.78 -14.35
N GLU A 20 18.21 -4.17 -14.62
CA GLU A 20 18.82 -5.37 -14.02
C GLU A 20 18.85 -5.33 -12.48
N LYS A 21 19.00 -4.14 -11.90
CA LYS A 21 19.05 -3.93 -10.45
C LYS A 21 17.70 -3.47 -9.87
N ALA A 22 16.72 -3.19 -10.71
CA ALA A 22 15.43 -2.69 -10.27
C ALA A 22 14.64 -3.81 -9.57
N THR A 23 14.12 -3.49 -8.38
CA THR A 23 13.19 -4.40 -7.69
C THR A 23 11.77 -4.06 -8.11
N LEU A 24 11.12 -4.97 -8.84
CA LEU A 24 9.71 -4.82 -9.17
C LEU A 24 8.87 -4.95 -7.89
N ARG A 25 8.15 -3.88 -7.53
CA ARG A 25 7.14 -3.90 -6.46
C ARG A 25 5.76 -3.81 -7.08
N ILE A 26 5.06 -4.94 -7.15
CA ILE A 26 3.65 -4.96 -7.49
C ILE A 26 2.86 -4.64 -6.21
N PRO A 27 2.11 -3.53 -6.15
CA PRO A 27 1.27 -3.26 -5.00
C PRO A 27 0.22 -4.37 -4.88
N ALA A 28 0.07 -4.92 -3.67
CA ALA A 28 -0.94 -5.93 -3.41
C ALA A 28 -2.33 -5.37 -3.72
N ALA A 29 -3.15 -6.16 -4.42
CA ALA A 29 -4.52 -5.80 -4.66
C ALA A 29 -5.25 -5.59 -3.32
N GLN A 30 -5.78 -4.39 -3.09
CA GLN A 30 -6.60 -4.14 -1.92
C GLN A 30 -8.01 -4.67 -2.17
N ALA A 31 -8.46 -5.58 -1.32
CA ALA A 31 -9.84 -6.02 -1.33
C ALA A 31 -10.77 -4.84 -1.02
N LYS A 32 -11.77 -4.60 -1.88
CA LYS A 32 -12.78 -3.54 -1.71
C LYS A 32 -14.06 -4.14 -1.15
N ASN A 33 -13.96 -4.79 0.00
CA ASN A 33 -15.08 -5.43 0.65
C ASN A 33 -15.76 -4.44 1.61
N LEU A 34 -17.08 -4.47 1.67
CA LEU A 34 -17.85 -3.75 2.68
C LEU A 34 -17.84 -4.58 3.96
N ILE A 35 -17.27 -4.03 5.04
CA ILE A 35 -17.24 -4.65 6.37
C ILE A 35 -18.20 -3.86 7.25
N GLN A 36 -19.04 -4.57 8.01
CA GLN A 36 -19.87 -3.96 9.04
C GLN A 36 -19.03 -3.80 10.32
N LEU A 37 -19.00 -2.59 10.86
CA LEU A 37 -18.32 -2.22 12.10
C LEU A 37 -19.37 -1.63 13.04
N ASP A 38 -19.20 -1.86 14.33
CA ASP A 38 -20.09 -1.26 15.32
C ASP A 38 -19.96 0.28 15.32
N PRO A 39 -21.06 1.01 15.60
CA PRO A 39 -21.09 2.47 15.54
C PRO A 39 -20.11 3.17 16.49
N ASP A 40 -19.86 2.58 17.66
CA ASP A 40 -18.92 3.07 18.67
C ASP A 40 -17.46 2.86 18.24
N VAL A 41 -17.16 1.71 17.63
CA VAL A 41 -15.84 1.39 17.10
C VAL A 41 -15.45 2.36 15.99
N ILE A 42 -16.34 2.61 15.02
CA ILE A 42 -16.03 3.54 13.93
C ILE A 42 -15.90 4.99 14.44
N ALA A 43 -16.70 5.40 15.42
CA ALA A 43 -16.60 6.72 16.04
C ALA A 43 -15.25 6.91 16.75
N TRP A 44 -14.78 5.88 17.46
CA TRP A 44 -13.47 5.91 18.13
C TRP A 44 -12.30 6.03 17.15
N PHE A 45 -12.36 5.33 16.01
CA PHE A 45 -11.34 5.44 14.96
C PHE A 45 -11.41 6.78 14.23
N GLN A 46 -12.60 7.31 13.96
CA GLN A 46 -12.76 8.64 13.34
C GLN A 46 -12.22 9.77 14.23
N ALA A 47 -12.33 9.63 15.56
CA ALA A 47 -11.77 10.59 16.51
C ALA A 47 -10.22 10.66 16.47
N GLN A 48 -9.54 9.63 15.94
CA GLN A 48 -8.07 9.61 15.81
C GLN A 48 -7.54 10.33 14.58
N GLY A 49 -8.40 10.72 13.62
CA GLY A 49 -8.02 11.54 12.48
C GLY A 49 -8.50 11.03 11.13
N SER A 50 -8.08 11.70 10.06
CA SER A 50 -8.50 11.44 8.67
C SER A 50 -8.08 10.08 8.13
N GLU A 51 -7.09 9.44 8.75
CA GLU A 51 -6.49 8.18 8.31
C GLU A 51 -7.07 6.95 9.03
N TYR A 52 -8.26 7.10 9.63
CA TYR A 52 -8.93 6.06 10.41
C TYR A 52 -9.08 4.72 9.67
N LYS A 53 -9.27 4.73 8.34
CA LYS A 53 -9.34 3.50 7.52
C LYS A 53 -8.01 2.73 7.51
N THR A 54 -6.89 3.46 7.45
CA THR A 54 -5.55 2.89 7.50
C THR A 54 -5.26 2.32 8.88
N LEU A 55 -5.69 3.03 9.93
CA LEU A 55 -5.56 2.57 11.33
C LEU A 55 -6.36 1.29 11.57
N ILE A 56 -7.61 1.21 11.10
CA ILE A 56 -8.43 -0.01 11.19
C ILE A 56 -7.69 -1.19 10.55
N ASN A 57 -7.16 -1.01 9.34
CA ASN A 57 -6.43 -2.08 8.65
C ASN A 57 -5.16 -2.50 9.41
N ALA A 58 -4.40 -1.54 9.95
CA ALA A 58 -3.20 -1.82 10.74
C ALA A 58 -3.49 -2.63 12.02
N VAL A 59 -4.58 -2.28 12.73
CA VAL A 59 -5.01 -3.01 13.93
C VAL A 59 -5.42 -4.44 13.58
N LEU A 60 -6.24 -4.63 12.53
CA LEU A 60 -6.65 -5.95 12.08
C LEU A 60 -5.44 -6.82 11.69
N ARG A 61 -4.47 -6.25 10.98
CA ARG A 61 -3.24 -6.95 10.57
C ARG A 61 -2.45 -7.43 11.79
N ARG A 62 -2.23 -6.55 12.76
CA ARG A 62 -1.51 -6.90 13.99
C ARG A 62 -2.21 -7.99 14.79
N HIS A 63 -3.56 -7.98 14.82
CA HIS A 63 -4.34 -9.03 15.46
C HIS A 63 -4.17 -10.39 14.77
N ILE A 64 -4.20 -10.41 13.42
CA ILE A 64 -3.97 -11.62 12.63
C ILE A 64 -2.57 -12.18 12.90
N GLU A 65 -1.53 -11.34 12.86
CA GLU A 65 -0.15 -11.74 13.12
C GLU A 65 0.01 -12.33 14.53
N SER A 66 -0.52 -11.65 15.55
CA SER A 66 -0.48 -12.14 16.93
C SER A 66 -1.26 -13.44 17.14
N SER A 67 -2.33 -13.67 16.38
CA SER A 67 -3.14 -14.89 16.50
C SER A 67 -2.49 -16.08 15.78
N ALA A 68 -1.81 -15.83 14.65
CA ALA A 68 -1.06 -16.85 13.92
C ALA A 68 0.11 -17.41 14.74
N ASP A 69 0.77 -16.57 15.54
CA ASP A 69 1.82 -16.99 16.48
C ASP A 69 1.28 -17.90 17.59
N GLN A 70 0.02 -17.75 18.00
CA GLN A 70 -0.59 -18.61 19.03
C GLN A 70 -1.15 -19.94 18.51
N GLN A 71 -1.44 -20.04 17.21
CA GLN A 71 -1.90 -21.29 16.58
C GLN A 71 -0.76 -22.22 16.13
N SER A 72 0.47 -21.72 16.17
CA SER A 72 1.68 -22.47 15.79
C SER A 72 2.45 -23.03 16.99
N ALA A 73 1.87 -22.97 18.21
CA ALA A 73 2.47 -23.39 19.48
C ALA A 73 1.71 -24.58 20.10
#